data_AF-J9E2R3-F1
#
_entry.id   AF-J9E2R3-F1
#
_cell.length_a   1.000
_cell.length_b   1.000
_cell.length_c   1.000
_cell.angle_alpha   90.00
_cell.angle_beta   90.00
_cell.angle_gamma   90.00
#
_symmetry.space_group_name_H-M   'P 1'
#
loop_
_entity.id
_entity.type
_entity.pdbx_description
1 polymer ?
#
loop_
_entity_poly.entity_id
_entity_poly.type
_entity_poly.pdbx_seq_one_letter_code
_entity_poly.pdbx_strand_id
1 'polypeptide(L)' 'RTIIFCNWDAEEYGLIGSTEFVEEYANLLSQRTVAYFNVDNINSNHSLFDFFCNLF' A
#
# COMPACT_ATOMS: atom_id res chain seq x y z
N ARG A 1 11.17 -1.15 -13.86
CA ARG A 1 10.59 -1.01 -12.49
C ARG A 1 9.86 -2.31 -12.16
N THR A 2 9.66 -2.61 -10.88
CA THR A 2 8.99 -3.84 -10.43
C THR A 2 7.62 -3.48 -9.86
N ILE A 3 6.61 -4.30 -10.12
CA ILE A 3 5.28 -4.21 -9.51
C ILE A 3 5.17 -5.33 -8.49
N ILE A 4 4.69 -4.99 -7.29
CA ILE A 4 4.46 -5.94 -6.20
C ILE A 4 2.99 -5.89 -5.85
N PHE A 5 2.35 -7.06 -5.76
CA PHE A 5 0.98 -7.20 -5.29
C PHE A 5 1.02 -7.68 -3.84
N CYS A 6 0.28 -6.99 -2.98
CA CYS A 6 0.14 -7.35 -1.58
C CYS A 6 -1.35 -7.46 -1.25
N ASN A 7 -1.70 -8.45 -0.43
CA ASN A 7 -3.00 -8.58 0.19
C ASN A 7 -2.75 -8.60 1.69
N TRP A 8 -3.18 -7.56 2.39
CA TRP A 8 -2.85 -7.33 3.78
C TRP A 8 -3.89 -7.96 4.71
N ASP A 9 -3.42 -8.67 5.73
CA ASP A 9 -4.27 -9.18 6.79
C ASP A 9 -4.37 -8.17 7.95
N ALA A 10 -5.41 -8.32 8.78
CA ALA A 10 -5.65 -7.54 9.98
C ALA A 10 -5.70 -6.01 9.76
N GLU A 11 -6.16 -5.58 8.58
CA GLU A 11 -6.37 -4.16 8.24
C GLU A 11 -7.34 -3.50 9.23
N GLU A 12 -8.49 -4.14 9.46
CA GLU A 12 -9.58 -3.64 10.32
C GLU A 12 -9.20 -3.56 11.81
N TYR A 13 -8.07 -4.17 12.19
CA TYR A 13 -7.54 -4.17 13.55
C TYR A 13 -6.43 -3.13 13.75
N GLY A 14 -6.27 -2.20 12.81
CA GLY A 14 -5.30 -1.10 12.89
C GLY A 14 -4.15 -1.23 11.89
N LEU A 15 -4.43 -1.67 10.66
CA LEU A 15 -3.47 -1.74 9.54
C LEU A 15 -2.26 -2.65 9.82
N ILE A 16 -2.44 -3.68 10.67
CA ILE A 16 -1.32 -4.42 11.27
C ILE A 16 -0.44 -5.05 10.19
N GLY A 17 -1.02 -5.84 9.27
CA GLY A 17 -0.23 -6.57 8.27
C GLY A 17 0.58 -5.65 7.34
N SER A 18 0.00 -4.55 6.87
CA SER A 18 0.73 -3.57 6.06
C SER A 18 1.79 -2.81 6.86
N THR A 19 1.52 -2.52 8.14
CA THR A 19 2.43 -1.77 9.01
C THR A 19 3.67 -2.60 9.32
N GLU A 20 3.50 -3.85 9.76
CA GLU A 20 4.61 -4.76 10.05
C GLU A 20 5.49 -4.99 8.80
N PHE A 21 4.89 -5.12 7.62
CA PHE A 21 5.66 -5.21 6.37
C PHE A 21 6.49 -3.95 6.10
N VAL A 22 5.92 -2.76 6.27
CA VAL A 22 6.67 -1.51 6.07
C VAL A 22 7.78 -1.36 7.11
N GLU A 23 7.54 -1.76 8.36
CA GLU A 23 8.56 -1.77 9.42
C GLU A 23 9.73 -2.69 9.08
N GLU A 24 9.46 -3.90 8.59
CA GLU A 24 10.51 -4.87 8.20
C GLU A 24 11.34 -4.37 7.00
N TYR A 25 10.69 -3.81 5.99
CA TYR A 25 11.33 -3.42 4.72
C TYR A 25 11.60 -1.92 4.57
N ALA A 26 11.53 -1.15 5.67
CA ALA A 26 11.58 0.32 5.65
C ALA A 26 12.72 0.90 4.80
N ASN A 27 13.94 0.40 4.97
CA ASN A 27 15.12 0.87 4.23
C ASN A 27 15.02 0.57 2.72
N LEU A 28 14.51 -0.61 2.35
CA LEU A 28 14.37 -1.02 0.96
C LEU A 28 13.29 -0.20 0.26
N LEU A 29 12.14 -0.02 0.92
CA LEU A 29 10.99 0.71 0.38
C LEU A 29 11.32 2.19 0.24
N SER A 30 12.00 2.79 1.22
CA SER A 30 12.44 4.19 1.16
C SER A 30 13.33 4.48 -0.06
N GLN A 31 14.19 3.53 -0.46
CA GLN A 31 15.12 3.71 -1.57
C GLN A 31 14.52 3.36 -2.95
N ARG A 32 13.53 2.45 -3.00
CA ARG A 32 13.11 1.81 -4.26
C ARG A 32 11.64 2.04 -4.62
N THR A 33 10.79 2.36 -3.65
CA THR A 33 9.37 2.59 -3.89
C THR A 33 9.16 3.90 -4.62
N VAL A 34 8.31 3.86 -5.63
CA VAL A 34 7.97 5.03 -6.46
C VAL A 34 6.56 5.53 -6.15
N ALA A 35 5.64 4.59 -5.92
CA ALA A 35 4.27 4.84 -5.54
C ALA A 35 3.71 3.59 -4.85
N TYR A 36 2.73 3.81 -3.97
CA TYR A 36 1.91 2.77 -3.34
C TYR A 36 0.45 3.03 -3.71
N PHE A 37 -0.28 1.99 -4.09
CA PHE A 37 -1.69 2.06 -4.44
C PHE A 37 -2.50 1.26 -3.44
N ASN A 38 -3.23 1.96 -2.57
CA ASN A 38 -4.25 1.34 -1.75
C ASN A 38 -5.54 1.19 -2.57
N VAL A 39 -6.12 -0.01 -2.57
CA VAL A 39 -7.32 -0.35 -3.35
C VAL A 39 -8.45 -0.92 -2.49
N ASP A 40 -8.41 -0.68 -1.18
CA ASP A 40 -9.34 -1.26 -0.22
C ASP A 40 -10.80 -0.87 -0.50
N ASN A 41 -11.05 0.40 -0.83
CA ASN A 41 -12.40 0.91 -1.05
C ASN A 41 -12.62 1.36 -2.51
N ILE A 42 -12.60 0.40 -3.43
CA ILE A 42 -12.93 0.62 -4.85
C ILE A 42 -14.23 -0.09 -5.21
N ASN A 43 -15.20 0.70 -5.68
CA ASN A 43 -16.47 0.21 -6.17
C ASN A 43 -16.39 -0.17 -7.66
N SER A 44 -17.23 -1.12 -8.07
CA SER A 44 -17.31 -1.57 -9.47
C SER A 44 -17.69 -0.41 -10.41
N ASN A 45 -17.04 -0.31 -11.57
CA ASN A 45 -17.22 0.75 -12.59
C ASN A 45 -16.70 2.15 -12.19
N HIS A 46 -15.77 2.23 -11.23
CA HIS A 46 -15.07 3.47 -10.89
C HIS A 46 -13.61 3.41 -11.37
N SER A 47 -13.11 4.52 -11.90
CA SER A 47 -11.68 4.71 -12.15
C SER A 47 -11.05 5.46 -10.97
N LEU A 48 -9.85 5.05 -10.56
CA LEU A 48 -9.05 5.79 -9.59
C LEU A 48 -8.56 7.08 -10.25
N PHE A 49 -9.02 8.23 -9.73
CA PHE A 49 -8.62 9.54 -10.26
C PHE A 49 -7.60 10.26 -9.37
N ASP A 50 -7.49 9.92 -8.08
CA ASP A 50 -6.55 10.53 -7.15
C ASP A 50 -5.41 9.59 -6.76
N PHE A 51 -4.19 10.06 -6.99
CA PHE A 51 -2.95 9.45 -6.51
C PHE A 51 -2.59 10.11 -5.17
N PHE A 52 -3.03 9.54 -4.05
CA PHE A 52 -2.46 9.91 -2.76
C PHE A 52 -1.13 9.20 -2.57
N CYS A 53 -0.04 9.88 -2.96
CA CYS A 53 1.32 9.45 -2.65
C CYS A 53 1.73 10.07 -1.31
N ASN A 54 1.07 9.66 -0.23
CA ASN A 54 1.65 9.77 1.11
C ASN A 54 1.77 8.34 1.62
N LEU A 55 3.01 7.93 1.85
CA LEU A 55 3.31 6.62 2.42
C LEU A 55 3.13 6.71 3.94
N PHE A 56 1.97 7.14 4.43
CA PHE A 56 1.46 7.08 5.80
C PHE A 56 -0.03 7.42 5.78
#